data_AF-A0A2A2MG42-F1
#
_entry.id   AF-A0A2A2MG42-F1
#
_cell.length_a   1.000
_cell.length_b   1.000
_cell.length_c   1.000
_cell.angle_alpha   90.00
_cell.angle_beta   90.00
_cell.angle_gamma   90.00
#
_symmetry.space_group_name_H-M   'P 1'
#
loop_
_entity.id
_entity.type
_entity.pdbx_description
1 polymer ?
#
loop_
_entity_poly.entity_id
_entity_poly.type
_entity_poly.pdbx_seq_one_letter_code
_entity_poly.pdbx_strand_id
1 'polypeptide(L)'
;MDNKNHGVTSRATLQPLLVQQTLKSWRFFLLFSVPPIVWVIFTDPSFLLRAFIALLCGAVWFGCWRLWLDEHYFRLMSEENNKVAGEVLFVIWRREKLQELTFIERQQGAMNQCRYTMWITGGLWVIWLMGLLWQYATF
;
A
#
# COMPACT_ATOMS: atom_id res chain seq x y z
N MET A 1 0.76 42.33 -11.99
CA MET A 1 0.01 41.08 -12.21
C MET A 1 1.01 39.94 -12.16
N ASP A 2 1.33 39.39 -10.99
CA ASP A 2 2.38 38.36 -10.91
C ASP A 2 2.33 37.51 -9.62
N ASN A 3 1.20 36.84 -9.34
CA ASN A 3 1.11 35.97 -8.14
C ASN A 3 0.16 34.77 -8.25
N LYS A 4 -0.15 34.29 -9.47
CA LYS A 4 -0.95 33.06 -9.66
C LYS A 4 -0.14 31.84 -10.11
N ASN A 5 1.02 32.05 -10.73
CA ASN A 5 1.81 30.94 -11.28
C ASN A 5 2.59 30.17 -10.21
N HIS A 6 3.11 30.82 -9.16
CA HIS A 6 3.86 30.12 -8.10
C HIS A 6 3.01 29.12 -7.30
N GLY A 7 1.73 29.41 -7.05
CA GLY A 7 0.83 28.48 -6.35
C GLY A 7 0.50 27.22 -7.16
N VAL A 8 0.42 27.34 -8.49
CA VAL A 8 0.12 26.21 -9.39
C VAL A 8 1.34 25.32 -9.56
N THR A 9 2.54 25.90 -9.75
CA THR A 9 3.79 25.14 -9.82
C THR A 9 4.12 24.45 -8.50
N SER A 10 3.82 25.09 -7.36
CA SER A 10 4.01 24.50 -6.04
C SER A 10 3.03 23.34 -5.80
N ARG A 11 1.74 23.44 -6.16
CA ARG A 11 0.80 22.31 -6.06
C ARG A 11 1.16 21.13 -6.96
N ALA A 12 1.52 21.39 -8.21
CA ALA A 12 1.85 20.35 -9.19
C ALA A 12 3.10 19.54 -8.78
N THR A 13 4.02 20.18 -8.04
CA THR A 13 5.22 19.52 -7.50
C THR A 13 5.02 18.94 -6.09
N LEU A 14 4.17 19.55 -5.24
CA LEU A 14 3.86 19.07 -3.89
C LEU A 14 3.02 17.79 -3.90
N GLN A 15 2.05 17.67 -4.80
CA GLN A 15 1.18 16.50 -4.89
C GLN A 15 1.94 15.18 -5.09
N PRO A 16 2.84 15.02 -6.08
CA PRO A 16 3.62 13.79 -6.25
C PRO A 16 4.52 13.49 -5.04
N LEU A 17 5.12 14.52 -4.43
CA LEU A 17 5.95 14.36 -3.24
C LEU A 17 5.13 13.82 -2.05
N LEU A 18 3.94 14.35 -1.82
CA LEU A 18 3.04 13.91 -0.75
C LEU A 18 2.54 12.48 -1.00
N VAL A 19 2.22 12.12 -2.24
CA VAL A 19 1.86 10.74 -2.61
C VAL A 19 3.01 9.79 -2.32
N GLN A 20 4.24 10.13 -2.74
CA GLN A 20 5.42 9.32 -2.49
C GLN A 20 5.70 9.13 -1.00
N GLN A 21 5.55 10.19 -0.20
CA GLN A 21 5.72 10.13 1.25
C GLN A 21 4.60 9.32 1.92
N THR A 22 3.39 9.35 1.38
CA THR A 22 2.29 8.50 1.84
C THR A 22 2.56 7.03 1.50
N LEU A 23 3.08 6.73 0.31
CA LEU A 23 3.44 5.36 -0.08
C LEU A 23 4.53 4.78 0.83
N LYS A 24 5.52 5.58 1.24
CA LYS A 24 6.55 5.18 2.23
C LYS A 24 6.00 4.66 3.56
N SER A 25 4.73 4.93 3.87
CA SER A 25 4.06 4.36 5.04
C SER A 25 3.97 2.83 5.03
N TRP A 26 4.25 2.17 3.90
CA TRP A 26 4.32 0.71 3.77
C TRP A 26 5.20 0.05 4.84
N ARG A 27 6.27 0.73 5.30
CA ARG A 27 7.16 0.22 6.35
C ARG A 27 6.43 0.04 7.68
N PHE A 28 5.52 0.95 7.99
CA PHE A 28 4.70 0.86 9.19
C PHE A 28 3.71 -0.29 9.10
N PHE A 29 2.99 -0.43 7.97
CA PHE A 29 2.05 -1.55 7.78
C PHE A 29 2.75 -2.91 7.92
N LEU A 30 3.97 -3.04 7.40
CA LEU A 30 4.79 -4.24 7.55
C LEU A 30 5.19 -4.46 9.02
N LEU A 31 5.59 -3.41 9.74
CA LEU A 31 5.90 -3.52 11.16
C LEU A 31 4.67 -3.92 11.98
N PHE A 32 3.49 -3.40 11.64
CA PHE A 32 2.23 -3.69 12.30
C PHE A 32 1.70 -5.10 12.04
N SER A 33 2.19 -5.83 11.03
CA SER A 33 1.82 -7.25 10.83
C SER A 33 2.68 -8.22 11.63
N VAL A 34 3.78 -7.76 12.25
CA VAL A 34 4.70 -8.59 13.05
C VAL A 34 4.05 -9.12 14.34
N PRO A 35 3.36 -8.31 15.17
CA PRO A 35 2.77 -8.83 16.41
C PRO A 35 1.74 -9.95 16.16
N PRO A 36 0.81 -9.82 15.18
CA PRO A 36 -0.11 -10.90 14.85
C PRO A 36 0.57 -12.18 14.35
N ILE A 37 1.60 -12.09 13.50
CA ILE A 37 2.28 -13.28 12.98
C ILE A 37 3.05 -14.01 14.09
N VAL A 38 3.72 -13.26 14.96
CA VAL A 38 4.46 -13.80 16.11
C VAL A 38 3.48 -14.51 17.04
N TRP A 39 2.35 -13.90 17.36
CA TRP A 39 1.33 -14.52 18.19
C TRP A 39 0.88 -15.87 17.61
N VAL A 40 0.50 -15.93 16.33
CA VAL A 40 0.07 -17.18 15.68
C VAL A 40 1.11 -18.29 15.73
N ILE A 41 2.41 -17.95 15.69
CA ILE A 41 3.50 -18.93 15.75
C ILE A 41 3.65 -19.49 17.17
N PHE A 42 3.42 -18.68 18.21
CA PHE A 42 3.72 -19.05 19.60
C PHE A 42 2.53 -19.52 20.43
N THR A 43 1.29 -19.10 20.13
CA THR A 43 0.11 -19.36 20.99
C THR A 43 -0.80 -20.49 20.51
N ASP A 44 -0.38 -21.22 19.46
CA ASP A 44 -1.10 -22.30 18.77
C ASP A 44 -2.64 -22.16 18.80
N PRO A 45 -3.18 -21.08 18.24
CA PRO A 45 -4.63 -20.88 18.19
C PRO A 45 -5.28 -21.92 17.28
N SER A 46 -6.62 -21.98 17.28
CA SER A 46 -7.38 -22.88 16.40
C SER A 46 -6.91 -22.78 14.95
N PHE A 47 -6.82 -23.92 14.26
CA PHE A 47 -6.25 -24.01 12.91
C PHE A 47 -6.87 -23.00 11.93
N LEU A 48 -8.19 -22.79 12.00
CA LEU A 48 -8.90 -21.83 11.16
C LEU A 48 -8.47 -20.38 11.44
N LEU A 49 -8.34 -19.99 12.72
CA LEU A 49 -7.91 -18.64 13.09
C LEU A 49 -6.46 -18.40 12.68
N ARG A 50 -5.59 -19.39 12.89
CA ARG A 50 -4.19 -19.40 12.45
C ARG A 50 -4.06 -19.20 10.94
N ALA A 51 -4.79 -19.98 10.15
CA ALA A 51 -4.76 -19.87 8.69
C ALA A 51 -5.29 -18.51 8.21
N PHE A 52 -6.35 -18.00 8.83
CA PHE A 52 -6.94 -16.72 8.47
C PHE A 52 -6.02 -15.53 8.76
N ILE A 53 -5.40 -15.50 9.95
CA ILE A 53 -4.41 -14.47 10.31
C ILE A 53 -3.17 -14.56 9.40
N ALA A 54 -2.67 -15.77 9.12
CA ALA A 54 -1.53 -15.95 8.22
C ALA A 54 -1.84 -15.44 6.80
N LEU A 55 -3.04 -15.71 6.28
CA LEU A 55 -3.49 -15.22 4.99
C LEU A 55 -3.60 -13.69 4.97
N LEU A 56 -4.15 -13.08 6.03
CA LEU A 56 -4.22 -11.62 6.16
C LEU A 56 -2.83 -10.98 6.26
N CYS A 57 -1.91 -11.56 7.02
CA CYS A 57 -0.52 -11.11 7.05
C CYS A 57 0.14 -11.20 5.66
N GLY A 58 -0.10 -12.29 4.93
CA GLY A 58 0.34 -12.45 3.54
C GLY A 58 -0.23 -11.36 2.62
N ALA A 59 -1.51 -11.03 2.76
CA ALA A 59 -2.15 -9.95 2.01
C ALA A 59 -1.56 -8.57 2.35
N VAL A 60 -1.28 -8.29 3.63
CA VAL A 60 -0.59 -7.06 4.05
C VAL A 60 0.81 -7.00 3.47
N TRP A 61 1.59 -8.09 3.52
CA TRP A 61 2.93 -8.15 2.92
C TRP A 61 2.90 -7.92 1.41
N PHE A 62 1.97 -8.55 0.71
CA PHE A 62 1.79 -8.34 -0.72
C PHE A 62 1.41 -6.88 -1.03
N GLY A 63 0.52 -6.28 -0.23
CA GLY A 63 0.19 -4.86 -0.31
C GLY A 63 1.41 -3.97 -0.08
N CYS A 64 2.21 -4.24 0.95
CA CYS A 64 3.44 -3.50 1.26
C CYS A 64 4.48 -3.61 0.14
N TRP A 65 4.66 -4.80 -0.44
CA TRP A 65 5.52 -5.01 -1.60
C TRP A 65 5.06 -4.17 -2.79
N ARG A 66 3.74 -4.15 -3.05
CA ARG A 66 3.16 -3.37 -4.13
C ARG A 66 3.37 -1.87 -3.91
N LEU A 67 3.16 -1.38 -2.69
CA LEU A 67 3.39 0.04 -2.34
C LEU A 67 4.86 0.45 -2.44
N TRP A 68 5.79 -0.43 -2.06
CA TRP A 68 7.22 -0.22 -2.23
C TRP A 68 7.60 -0.10 -3.71
N LEU A 69 7.04 -0.98 -4.55
CA LEU A 69 7.27 -0.96 -5.98
C LEU A 69 6.70 0.33 -6.62
N ASP A 70 5.48 0.73 -6.22
CA ASP A 70 4.85 1.96 -6.70
C ASP A 70 5.65 3.21 -6.27
N GLU A 71 6.15 3.27 -5.03
CA GLU A 71 7.04 4.34 -4.56
C GLU A 71 8.30 4.46 -5.44
N HIS A 72 8.89 3.33 -5.81
CA HIS A 72 10.09 3.29 -6.63
C HIS A 72 9.81 3.74 -8.07
N TYR A 73 8.67 3.33 -8.65
CA TYR A 73 8.26 3.79 -9.98
C TYR A 73 8.02 5.30 -10.01
N PHE A 74 7.34 5.88 -9.02
CA PHE A 74 7.13 7.33 -8.98
C PHE A 74 8.40 8.14 -8.76
N ARG A 75 9.46 7.53 -8.20
CA ARG A 75 10.78 8.17 -8.11
C ARG A 75 11.48 8.28 -9.47
N LEU A 76 11.22 7.32 -10.37
CA LEU A 76 11.78 7.28 -11.72
C LEU A 76 10.91 7.97 -12.76
N MET A 77 9.60 8.08 -12.51
CA MET A 77 8.61 8.58 -13.46
C MET A 77 8.32 10.07 -13.25
N SER A 78 8.69 10.91 -14.22
CA SER A 78 8.28 12.32 -14.29
C SER A 78 7.03 12.47 -15.18
N GLU A 79 6.33 13.60 -15.06
CA GLU A 79 5.14 13.93 -15.86
C GLU A 79 5.47 13.92 -17.37
N GLU A 80 6.68 14.34 -17.75
CA GLU A 80 7.21 14.29 -19.12
C GLU A 80 7.44 12.86 -19.64
N ASN A 81 7.87 11.95 -18.77
CA ASN A 81 8.17 10.56 -19.12
C ASN A 81 6.99 9.60 -18.94
N ASN A 82 5.80 10.10 -18.60
CA ASN A 82 4.64 9.27 -18.26
C ASN A 82 4.22 8.32 -19.40
N LYS A 83 4.36 8.76 -20.67
CA LYS A 83 4.07 7.96 -21.87
C LYS A 83 5.05 6.79 -22.04
N VAL A 84 6.35 7.09 -22.02
CA VAL A 84 7.43 6.08 -22.10
C VAL A 84 7.30 5.08 -20.96
N ALA A 85 7.02 5.57 -19.75
CA ALA A 85 6.88 4.71 -18.60
C ALA A 85 5.59 3.85 -18.64
N GLY A 86 4.54 4.31 -19.32
CA GLY A 86 3.35 3.51 -19.62
C GLY A 86 3.61 2.39 -20.61
N GLU A 87 4.43 2.66 -21.63
CA GLU A 87 4.88 1.67 -22.60
C GLU A 87 5.75 0.59 -21.94
N VAL A 88 6.71 0.98 -21.10
CA VAL A 88 7.55 0.05 -20.33
C VAL A 88 6.71 -0.77 -19.34
N LEU A 89 5.77 -0.14 -18.62
CA LEU A 89 4.85 -0.87 -17.73
C LEU A 89 3.95 -1.85 -18.50
N PHE A 90 3.53 -1.49 -19.71
CA PHE A 90 2.78 -2.39 -20.58
C PHE A 90 3.61 -3.61 -20.98
N VAL A 91 4.89 -3.46 -21.31
CA VAL A 91 5.75 -4.62 -21.59
C VAL A 91 5.88 -5.54 -20.38
N ILE A 92 6.02 -4.97 -19.18
CA ILE A 92 6.20 -5.74 -17.93
C ILE A 92 4.91 -6.47 -17.53
N TRP A 93 3.76 -5.80 -17.62
CA TRP A 93 2.49 -6.32 -17.07
C TRP A 93 1.46 -6.75 -18.11
N ARG A 94 1.71 -6.53 -19.41
CA ARG A 94 0.80 -6.78 -20.55
C ARG A 94 -0.64 -6.29 -20.32
N ARG A 95 -0.81 -5.11 -19.71
CA ARG A 95 -2.14 -4.50 -19.53
C ARG A 95 -2.24 -3.20 -20.31
N GLU A 96 -3.03 -3.21 -21.39
CA GLU A 96 -3.24 -2.06 -22.29
C GLU A 96 -3.69 -0.79 -21.54
N LYS A 97 -4.51 -0.97 -20.50
CA LYS A 97 -4.97 0.13 -19.64
C LYS A 97 -3.82 0.96 -19.04
N LEU A 98 -2.62 0.38 -18.87
CA LEU A 98 -1.44 1.07 -18.34
C LEU A 98 -0.87 2.11 -19.31
N GLN A 99 -1.04 1.96 -20.62
CA GLN A 99 -0.55 2.93 -21.62
C GLN A 99 -1.34 4.23 -21.62
N GLU A 100 -2.65 4.15 -21.42
CA GLU A 100 -3.56 5.31 -21.50
C GLU A 100 -3.65 6.09 -20.19
N LEU A 101 -3.24 5.48 -19.08
CA LEU A 101 -3.34 6.07 -17.74
C LEU A 101 -2.48 7.32 -17.61
N THR A 102 -3.14 8.43 -17.26
CA THR A 102 -2.48 9.69 -16.92
C THR A 102 -1.72 9.56 -15.60
N PHE A 103 -0.72 10.42 -15.39
CA PHE A 103 0.10 10.41 -14.17
C PHE A 103 -0.75 10.54 -12.89
N ILE A 104 -1.79 11.39 -12.93
CA ILE A 104 -2.73 11.59 -11.83
C ILE A 104 -3.57 10.32 -11.54
N GLU A 105 -4.04 9.62 -12.58
CA GLU A 105 -4.79 8.38 -12.38
C GLU A 105 -3.93 7.26 -11.80
N ARG A 106 -2.64 7.20 -12.17
CA ARG A 106 -1.68 6.25 -11.56
C ARG A 106 -1.47 6.55 -10.08
N GLN A 107 -1.32 7.82 -9.71
CA GLN A 107 -1.22 8.24 -8.31
C GLN A 107 -2.48 7.89 -7.52
N GLN A 108 -3.66 8.12 -8.10
CA GLN A 108 -4.93 7.77 -7.47
C GLN A 108 -5.06 6.26 -7.26
N GLY A 109 -4.62 5.45 -8.24
CA GLY A 109 -4.57 3.99 -8.13
C GLY A 109 -3.67 3.52 -6.98
N ALA A 110 -2.46 4.07 -6.89
CA ALA A 110 -1.53 3.76 -5.80
C ALA A 110 -2.07 4.21 -4.43
N MET A 111 -2.76 5.35 -4.37
CA MET A 111 -3.43 5.83 -3.16
C MET A 111 -4.57 4.89 -2.72
N ASN A 112 -5.36 4.39 -3.67
CA ASN A 112 -6.39 3.39 -3.38
C ASN A 112 -5.78 2.08 -2.87
N GLN A 113 -4.67 1.63 -3.43
CA GLN A 113 -3.92 0.47 -2.94
C GLN A 113 -3.41 0.69 -1.52
N CYS A 114 -2.94 1.91 -1.20
CA CYS A 114 -2.50 2.28 0.14
C CYS A 114 -3.66 2.22 1.14
N ARG A 115 -4.81 2.80 0.78
CA ARG A 115 -6.04 2.74 1.60
C ARG A 115 -6.50 1.31 1.80
N TYR A 116 -6.50 0.49 0.76
CA TYR A 116 -6.87 -0.92 0.85
C TYR A 116 -5.95 -1.68 1.81
N THR A 117 -4.64 -1.46 1.70
CA THR A 117 -3.64 -2.06 2.61
C THR A 117 -3.85 -1.59 4.06
N MET A 118 -4.21 -0.33 4.27
CA MET A 118 -4.55 0.22 5.59
C MET A 118 -5.80 -0.46 6.16
N TRP A 119 -6.87 -0.64 5.37
CA TRP A 119 -8.08 -1.34 5.79
C TRP A 119 -7.81 -2.80 6.15
N ILE A 120 -7.02 -3.52 5.34
CA ILE A 120 -6.61 -4.90 5.65
C ILE A 120 -5.81 -4.93 6.95
N THR A 121 -4.85 -4.01 7.13
CA THR A 121 -4.04 -3.94 8.36
C THR A 121 -4.92 -3.67 9.57
N GLY A 122 -5.88 -2.75 9.48
CA GLY A 122 -6.84 -2.50 10.55
C GLY A 122 -7.71 -3.73 10.86
N GLY A 123 -8.20 -4.42 9.83
CA GLY A 123 -8.96 -5.66 9.98
C GLY A 123 -8.15 -6.77 10.65
N LEU A 124 -6.89 -6.96 10.25
CA LEU A 124 -5.94 -7.89 10.88
C LEU A 124 -5.82 -7.62 12.39
N TRP A 125 -5.68 -6.36 12.78
CA TRP A 125 -5.59 -5.97 14.19
C TRP A 125 -6.87 -6.27 14.96
N VAL A 126 -8.04 -5.97 14.40
CA VAL A 126 -9.33 -6.27 15.04
C VAL A 126 -9.49 -7.78 15.25
N ILE A 127 -9.22 -8.58 14.21
CA ILE A 127 -9.33 -10.05 14.29
C ILE A 127 -8.34 -10.61 15.31
N TRP A 128 -7.11 -10.10 15.32
CA TRP A 128 -6.09 -10.54 16.27
C TRP A 128 -6.47 -10.21 17.71
N LEU A 129 -6.93 -8.98 18.00
CA LEU A 129 -7.38 -8.59 19.34
C LEU A 129 -8.59 -9.41 19.80
N MET A 130 -9.53 -9.69 18.91
CA MET A 130 -10.67 -10.56 19.21
C MET A 130 -10.20 -12.00 19.52
N GLY A 131 -9.24 -12.52 18.75
CA GLY A 131 -8.64 -13.84 19.00
C GLY A 131 -7.90 -13.91 20.33
N LEU A 132 -7.14 -12.86 20.67
CA LEU A 132 -6.49 -12.70 21.97
C LEU A 132 -7.51 -12.72 23.11
N LEU A 133 -8.52 -11.85 23.04
CA LEU A 133 -9.56 -11.76 24.08
C LEU A 133 -10.28 -13.10 24.26
N TRP A 134 -10.59 -13.79 23.16
CA TRP A 134 -11.23 -15.09 23.21
C TRP A 134 -10.35 -16.14 23.91
N GLN A 135 -9.07 -16.20 23.56
CA GLN A 135 -8.11 -17.15 24.15
C GLN A 135 -7.94 -16.91 25.66
N TYR A 136 -7.89 -15.66 26.11
CA TYR A 136 -7.79 -15.34 27.54
C TYR A 136 -9.11 -15.45 28.31
N ALA A 137 -10.26 -15.35 27.64
CA ALA A 137 -11.58 -15.54 28.27
C ALA A 137 -11.97 -17.03 28.42
N THR A 138 -11.26 -17.93 27.75
CA THR A 138 -11.51 -19.38 27.78
C THR A 138 -10.53 -20.16 28.66
N PHE A 139 -9.56 -19.48 29.28
CA PHE A 139 -8.70 -19.97 30.36
C PHE A 139 -9.14 -19.40 31.70
#